data_AF-A0A921CM01-F1
#
_entry.id   AF-A0A921CM01-F1
#
_cell.length_a   1.000
_cell.length_b   1.000
_cell.length_c   1.000
_cell.angle_alpha   90.00
_cell.angle_beta   90.00
_cell.angle_gamma   90.00
#
_symmetry.space_group_name_H-M   'P 1'
#
loop_
_entity.id
_entity.type
_entity.pdbx_description
1 polymer ?
#
loop_
_entity_poly.entity_id
_entity_poly.type
_entity_poly.pdbx_seq_one_letter_code
_entity_poly.pdbx_strand_id
1 'polypeptide(L)'
;MSIGLVILAFYLLIMIVIGIVASRLQKSTTDFWVASRGFGAPVLAIAILASIMHGGTLIGGTGQIAAMGAITLNNLSFALGFLVVLLFMAEKLRRFGGFTLPDFLGDRYESNAFRAFA
;
A
#
# COMPACT_ATOMS: atom_id res chain seq x y z
N MET A 1 -9.54 -25.26 23.76
CA MET A 1 -8.91 -24.13 23.03
C MET A 1 -9.95 -23.02 22.93
N SER A 2 -9.64 -21.79 23.33
CA SER A 2 -10.61 -20.69 23.25
C SER A 2 -10.99 -20.43 21.79
N ILE A 3 -12.27 -20.15 21.52
CA ILE A 3 -12.78 -19.95 20.16
C ILE A 3 -12.02 -18.85 19.39
N GLY A 4 -11.54 -17.82 20.10
CA GLY A 4 -10.72 -16.75 19.52
C GLY A 4 -9.38 -17.25 18.97
N LEU A 5 -8.71 -18.17 19.66
CA LEU A 5 -7.45 -18.74 19.17
C LEU A 5 -7.67 -19.59 17.91
N VAL A 6 -8.81 -20.28 17.81
CA VAL A 6 -9.17 -21.06 16.62
C VAL A 6 -9.37 -20.13 15.42
N ILE A 7 -10.10 -19.03 15.59
CA ILE A 7 -10.32 -18.05 14.52
C ILE A 7 -9.00 -17.41 14.06
N LEU A 8 -8.14 -17.03 15.01
CA LEU A 8 -6.83 -16.44 14.70
C LEU A 8 -5.94 -17.42 13.92
N ALA A 9 -5.86 -18.67 14.39
CA ALA A 9 -5.07 -19.70 13.71
C ALA A 9 -5.57 -19.96 12.29
N PHE A 10 -6.89 -20.00 12.10
CA PHE A 10 -7.50 -20.17 10.79
C PHE A 10 -7.21 -18.99 9.85
N TYR A 11 -7.31 -17.75 10.33
CA TYR A 11 -6.97 -16.56 9.56
C TYR A 11 -5.49 -16.56 9.11
N LEU A 12 -4.56 -16.87 10.03
CA LEU A 12 -3.14 -16.94 9.72
C LEU A 12 -2.84 -18.04 8.71
N LEU A 13 -3.49 -19.20 8.83
CA LEU A 13 -3.37 -20.29 7.89
C LEU A 13 -3.77 -19.86 6.47
N ILE A 14 -4.92 -19.17 6.34
CA ILE A 14 -5.38 -18.64 5.05
C ILE A 14 -4.35 -17.67 4.46
N MET A 15 -3.82 -16.73 5.26
CA MET A 15 -2.81 -15.77 4.80
C MET A 15 -1.56 -16.48 4.27
N ILE A 16 -1.08 -17.51 4.98
CA ILE A 16 0.08 -18.31 4.56
C ILE A 16 -0.22 -19.05 3.25
N VAL A 17 -1.39 -19.69 3.14
CA VAL A 17 -1.79 -20.41 1.93
C VAL A 17 -1.86 -19.46 0.73
N ILE A 18 -2.45 -18.27 0.88
CA ILE A 18 -2.49 -17.24 -0.17
C ILE A 18 -1.06 -16.85 -0.56
N GLY A 19 -0.17 -16.62 0.40
CA GLY A 19 1.24 -16.28 0.13
C GLY A 19 1.99 -17.37 -0.64
N ILE A 20 1.77 -18.65 -0.30
CA ILE A 20 2.38 -19.80 -1.00
C ILE A 20 1.83 -19.93 -2.42
N VAL A 21 0.52 -19.74 -2.61
CA VAL A 21 -0.08 -19.79 -3.96
C VAL A 21 0.43 -18.64 -4.80
N ALA A 22 0.43 -17.41 -4.26
CA ALA A 22 0.90 -16.22 -4.96
C ALA A 22 2.39 -16.33 -5.35
N SER A 23 3.25 -16.86 -4.47
CA SER A 23 4.68 -17.01 -4.77
C SER A 23 4.95 -17.99 -5.93
N ARG A 24 4.11 -19.02 -6.09
CA ARG A 24 4.20 -19.96 -7.21
C ARG A 24 3.69 -19.38 -8.54
N LEU A 25 2.84 -18.36 -8.49
CA LEU A 25 2.33 -17.69 -9.69
C LEU A 25 3.34 -16.70 -10.28
N GLN A 26 4.29 -16.26 -9.48
CA GLN A 26 5.26 -15.25 -9.85
C GLN A 26 6.42 -15.85 -10.66
N LYS A 27 6.63 -15.35 -11.89
CA LYS A 27 7.64 -15.88 -12.81
C LYS A 27 8.73 -14.88 -13.16
N SER A 28 8.49 -13.59 -12.93
CA SER A 28 9.43 -12.51 -13.24
C SER A 28 9.51 -11.48 -12.11
N THR A 29 10.57 -10.67 -12.13
CA THR A 29 10.76 -9.53 -11.22
C THR A 29 9.60 -8.51 -11.34
N THR A 30 9.06 -8.31 -12.54
CA THR A 30 7.89 -7.45 -12.76
C THR A 30 6.61 -8.01 -12.13
N ASP A 31 6.48 -9.33 -12.06
CA ASP A 31 5.33 -9.95 -11.38
C ASP A 31 5.42 -9.75 -9.87
N PHE A 32 6.63 -9.74 -9.31
CA PHE A 32 6.85 -9.48 -7.88
C PHE A 32 6.54 -8.06 -7.47
N TRP A 33 7.16 -7.10 -8.17
CA TRP A 33 7.18 -5.70 -7.72
C TRP A 33 5.93 -4.94 -8.13
N VAL A 34 5.34 -5.27 -9.28
CA VAL A 34 4.23 -4.50 -9.85
C VAL A 34 3.07 -5.37 -10.34
N ALA A 35 3.04 -6.66 -9.97
CA ALA A 35 2.00 -7.61 -10.36
C ALA A 35 1.70 -7.61 -11.87
N SER A 36 2.76 -7.56 -12.68
CA SER A 36 2.70 -7.50 -14.16
C SER A 36 1.88 -6.32 -14.72
N ARG A 37 1.55 -5.32 -13.88
CA ARG A 37 0.60 -4.23 -14.18
C ARG A 37 -0.79 -4.74 -14.62
N GLY A 38 -1.14 -5.97 -14.24
CA GLY A 38 -2.36 -6.65 -14.69
C GLY A 38 -3.61 -6.34 -13.87
N PHE A 39 -3.46 -5.78 -12.66
CA PHE A 39 -4.62 -5.49 -11.80
C PHE A 39 -5.36 -4.22 -12.23
N GLY A 40 -6.68 -4.31 -12.29
CA GLY A 40 -7.57 -3.17 -12.54
C GLY A 40 -7.63 -2.21 -11.35
N ALA A 41 -8.15 -1.00 -11.61
CA ALA A 41 -8.26 0.06 -10.60
C ALA A 41 -8.95 -0.35 -9.28
N PRO A 42 -10.03 -1.17 -9.27
CA PRO A 42 -10.68 -1.57 -8.01
C PRO A 42 -9.78 -2.39 -7.09
N VAL A 43 -9.02 -3.34 -7.65
CA VAL A 43 -8.13 -4.21 -6.88
C VAL A 43 -6.98 -3.39 -6.30
N LEU A 44 -6.42 -2.48 -7.10
CA LEU A 44 -5.36 -1.56 -6.65
C LEU A 44 -5.87 -0.60 -5.56
N ALA A 45 -7.09 -0.08 -5.68
CA ALA A 45 -7.68 0.80 -4.67
C ALA A 45 -7.83 0.07 -3.33
N ILE A 46 -8.33 -1.18 -3.34
CA ILE A 46 -8.43 -2.01 -2.13
C ILE A 46 -7.04 -2.27 -1.53
N ALA A 47 -6.05 -2.60 -2.36
CA ALA A 47 -4.68 -2.82 -1.90
C ALA A 47 -4.09 -1.58 -1.23
N ILE A 48 -4.31 -0.39 -1.80
CA ILE A 48 -3.85 0.88 -1.20
C ILE A 48 -4.56 1.13 0.13
N LEU A 49 -5.88 0.96 0.18
CA LEU A 49 -6.65 1.13 1.42
C LEU A 49 -6.19 0.17 2.51
N ALA A 50 -5.93 -1.10 2.16
CA ALA A 50 -5.39 -2.09 3.09
C ALA A 50 -4.00 -1.71 3.61
N SER A 51 -3.15 -1.10 2.78
CA SER A 51 -1.83 -0.60 3.21
C SER A 51 -1.93 0.61 4.14
N ILE A 52 -2.95 1.45 3.96
CA ILE A 52 -3.19 2.62 4.82
C ILE A 52 -3.81 2.19 6.15
N MET A 53 -4.66 1.15 6.15
CA MET A 53 -5.40 0.70 7.33
C MET A 53 -4.67 -0.43 8.07
N HIS A 54 -4.10 -0.12 9.23
CA HIS A 54 -3.46 -1.10 10.10
C HIS A 54 -3.85 -0.89 11.57
N GLY A 55 -3.42 -1.80 12.47
CA GLY A 55 -3.80 -1.72 13.89
C GLY A 55 -3.47 -0.37 14.56
N GLY A 56 -2.39 0.28 14.12
CA GLY A 56 -2.00 1.61 14.58
C GLY A 56 -3.00 2.70 14.19
N THR A 57 -3.49 2.70 12.95
CA THR A 57 -4.52 3.66 12.52
C THR A 57 -5.87 3.40 13.19
N LEU A 58 -6.18 2.15 13.53
CA LEU A 58 -7.42 1.81 14.25
C LEU A 58 -7.39 2.32 15.69
N ILE A 59 -6.35 1.98 16.46
CA ILE A 59 -6.22 2.41 17.86
C ILE A 59 -5.95 3.92 17.94
N GLY A 60 -5.07 4.42 17.09
CA GLY A 60 -4.76 5.85 17.02
C GLY A 60 -5.97 6.68 16.57
N GLY A 61 -6.70 6.22 15.56
CA GLY A 61 -7.90 6.88 15.06
C GLY A 61 -9.02 6.93 16.09
N THR A 62 -9.31 5.82 16.79
CA THR A 62 -10.33 5.81 17.85
C THR A 62 -9.91 6.65 19.06
N GLY A 63 -8.63 6.62 19.45
CA GLY A 63 -8.11 7.48 20.51
C GLY A 63 -8.21 8.96 20.17
N GLN A 64 -7.88 9.32 18.92
CA GLN A 64 -8.02 10.70 18.44
C GLN A 64 -9.48 11.15 18.40
N ILE A 65 -10.41 10.27 17.98
CA ILE A 65 -11.84 10.57 17.98
C ILE A 65 -12.37 10.74 19.41
N ALA A 66 -11.95 9.90 20.35
CA ALA A 66 -12.35 10.03 21.76
C ALA A 66 -11.85 11.36 22.37
N ALA A 67 -10.68 11.85 21.95
CA ALA A 67 -10.10 13.09 22.46
C ALA A 67 -10.62 14.36 21.77
N MET A 68 -10.89 14.32 20.46
CA MET A 68 -11.13 15.52 19.63
C MET A 68 -12.44 15.48 18.82
N GLY A 69 -13.20 14.38 18.85
CA GLY A 69 -14.44 14.21 18.07
C GLY A 69 -14.24 13.54 16.70
N ALA A 70 -15.36 13.28 16.00
CA ALA A 70 -15.45 12.31 14.90
C ALA A 70 -14.78 12.72 13.57
N ILE A 71 -14.51 14.00 13.33
CA ILE A 71 -13.88 14.48 12.09
C ILE A 71 -12.92 15.61 12.45
N THR A 72 -11.66 15.26 12.68
CA THR A 72 -10.60 16.25 12.79
C THR A 72 -10.18 16.69 11.39
N LEU A 73 -9.79 17.96 11.24
CA LEU A 73 -9.24 18.51 9.99
C LEU A 73 -8.11 17.64 9.43
N ASN A 74 -7.38 16.95 10.31
CA ASN A 74 -6.31 16.01 9.97
C ASN A 74 -6.76 14.88 9.02
N ASN A 75 -7.90 14.24 9.28
CA ASN A 75 -8.39 13.13 8.47
C ASN A 75 -8.82 13.60 7.08
N LEU A 76 -9.41 14.80 6.99
CA LEU A 76 -9.78 15.40 5.71
C LEU A 76 -8.56 15.84 4.91
N SER A 77 -7.55 16.41 5.56
CA SER A 77 -6.28 16.80 4.93
C SER A 77 -5.55 15.61 4.33
N PHE A 78 -5.55 14.45 5.00
CA PHE A 78 -4.96 13.22 4.46
C PHE A 78 -5.68 12.76 3.18
N ALA A 79 -7.02 12.70 3.21
CA ALA A 79 -7.80 12.31 2.04
C ALA A 79 -7.58 13.26 0.85
N LEU A 80 -7.58 14.58 1.10
CA LEU A 80 -7.33 15.58 0.07
C LEU A 80 -5.90 15.50 -0.49
N GLY A 81 -4.88 15.35 0.38
CA GLY A 81 -3.50 15.19 -0.04
C GLY A 81 -3.29 13.93 -0.88
N PHE A 82 -3.93 12.82 -0.50
CA PHE A 82 -3.89 11.58 -1.26
C PHE A 82 -4.55 11.73 -2.64
N LEU A 83 -5.68 12.43 -2.74
CA LEU A 83 -6.33 12.75 -4.02
C LEU A 83 -5.42 13.60 -4.93
N VAL A 84 -4.74 14.60 -4.38
CA VAL A 84 -3.77 15.41 -5.15
C VAL A 84 -2.66 14.53 -5.71
N VAL A 85 -2.08 13.63 -4.91
CA VAL A 85 -1.05 12.70 -5.38
C VAL A 85 -1.60 11.79 -6.49
N LEU A 86 -2.80 11.24 -6.32
CA LEU A 86 -3.43 10.40 -7.35
C LEU A 86 -3.66 11.16 -8.66
N LEU A 87 -4.13 12.40 -8.61
CA LEU A 87 -4.43 13.17 -9.81
C LEU A 87 -3.18 13.63 -10.57
N PHE A 88 -2.15 14.09 -9.85
CA PHE A 88 -0.98 14.72 -10.49
C PHE A 88 0.21 13.79 -10.68
N MET A 89 0.33 12.75 -9.84
CA MET A 89 1.51 11.89 -9.80
C MET A 89 1.25 10.51 -10.38
N ALA A 90 0.04 9.96 -10.26
CA ALA A 90 -0.22 8.57 -10.66
C ALA A 90 0.10 8.33 -12.14
N GLU A 91 -0.28 9.23 -13.04
CA GLU A 91 0.00 9.07 -14.47
C GLU A 91 1.51 9.15 -14.78
N LYS A 92 2.24 10.05 -14.12
CA LYS A 92 3.69 10.20 -14.33
C LYS A 92 4.44 8.95 -13.91
N LEU A 93 4.12 8.39 -12.75
CA LEU A 93 4.73 7.15 -12.26
C LEU A 93 4.33 5.95 -13.12
N ARG A 94 3.08 5.90 -13.59
CA ARG A 94 2.61 4.81 -14.47
C ARG A 94 3.30 4.81 -15.83
N ARG A 95 3.65 6.00 -16.35
CA ARG A 95 4.43 6.16 -17.60
C ARG A 95 5.92 5.87 -17.40
N PHE A 96 6.50 6.22 -16.24
CA PHE A 96 7.91 5.95 -15.93
C PHE A 96 8.24 4.46 -15.96
N GLY A 97 7.38 3.64 -15.34
CA GLY A 97 7.49 2.18 -15.45
C GLY A 97 8.69 1.55 -14.72
N GLY A 98 9.40 2.28 -13.86
CA GLY A 98 10.34 1.70 -12.91
C GLY A 98 9.66 1.05 -11.69
N PHE A 99 10.46 0.50 -10.78
CA PHE A 99 9.98 -0.24 -9.61
C PHE A 99 9.89 0.61 -8.35
N THR A 100 10.80 1.58 -8.21
CA THR A 100 10.93 2.36 -6.98
C THR A 100 10.80 3.86 -7.25
N LEU A 101 10.44 4.61 -6.21
CA LEU A 101 10.41 6.08 -6.27
C LEU A 101 11.82 6.70 -6.38
N PRO A 102 12.86 6.18 -5.68
CA PRO A 102 14.23 6.63 -5.88
C PRO A 102 14.71 6.50 -7.33
N ASP A 103 14.37 5.43 -8.05
CA ASP A 103 14.67 5.30 -9.49
C ASP A 103 14.06 6.44 -10.30
N PHE A 104 12.78 6.73 -10.05
CA PHE A 104 12.06 7.82 -10.73
C PHE A 104 12.73 9.17 -10.49
N LEU A 105 13.13 9.45 -9.25
CA LEU A 105 13.80 10.70 -8.89
C LEU A 105 15.24 10.75 -9.43
N GLY A 106 15.95 9.62 -9.41
CA GLY A 106 17.29 9.48 -9.96
C GLY A 106 17.33 9.78 -11.45
N ASP A 107 16.36 9.28 -12.21
CA ASP A 107 16.23 9.58 -13.65
C ASP A 107 15.69 10.98 -13.90
N ARG A 108 14.77 11.48 -13.07
CA ARG A 108 14.21 12.83 -13.23
C ARG A 108 15.23 13.95 -12.99
N TYR A 109 16.18 13.71 -12.09
CA TYR A 109 17.17 14.69 -11.62
C TYR A 109 18.62 14.31 -11.97
N GLU A 110 18.82 13.24 -12.73
CA GLU A 110 20.15 12.71 -13.13
C GLU A 110 21.12 12.53 -11.94
N SER A 111 20.58 12.13 -10.79
CA SER A 111 21.33 12.09 -9.53
C SER A 111 21.66 10.67 -9.10
N ASN A 112 22.96 10.39 -8.99
CA ASN A 112 23.47 9.13 -8.45
C ASN A 112 23.16 8.97 -6.96
N ALA A 113 22.93 10.07 -6.23
CA ALA A 113 22.53 9.99 -4.83
C ALA A 113 21.14 9.37 -4.66
N PHE A 114 20.18 9.71 -5.54
CA PHE A 114 18.85 9.08 -5.50
C PHE A 114 18.90 7.62 -5.95
N ARG A 115 19.72 7.29 -6.95
CA ARG A 115 19.91 5.90 -7.40
C ARG A 115 20.58 5.01 -6.35
N ALA A 116 21.38 5.58 -5.44
CA ALA A 116 22.02 4.82 -4.37
C ALA A 116 21.04 4.35 -3.27
N PHE A 117 19.85 4.93 -3.20
CA PHE A 117 18.78 4.50 -2.29
C PHE A 117 17.75 3.56 -2.95
N ALA A 118 17.90 3.28 -4.25
CA ALA A 118 17.09 2.30 -4.97
C ALA A 118 17.55 0.87 -4.66
#